data_AF-A0A4R5LSR0-F1
#
_entry.id   AF-A0A4R5LSR0-F1
#
_cell.length_a   1.000
_cell.length_b   1.000
_cell.length_c   1.000
_cell.angle_alpha   90.00
_cell.angle_beta   90.00
_cell.angle_gamma   90.00
#
_symmetry.space_group_name_H-M   'P 1'
#
loop_
_entity.id
_entity.type
_entity.pdbx_description
1 polymer ?
#
loop_
_entity_poly.entity_id
_entity_poly.type
_entity_poly.pdbx_seq_one_letter_code
_entity_poly.pdbx_strand_id
1 'polypeptide(L)'
;MSQEDGKLSTTALARKLDIPVQQLFATLRDYGWIRRSGDTWVLLPKGEFEGGTYQNSRRFGRYIVWPQTLDHHPLLAAIESNQRITAASMRRYYPRLHARQINRALAEMGLQHHSILGWELTDLGRSMGGQQEESESSGAFYVTWPHEIIDHPVVHRELTRQSDQIPTPEPGDPSAEPDLFANTEKQLNCDGIDGHLLQTPLQMRVCNWLYLAQLAHAYRRALPIEELVHADFYLPAGNVYIDCWEEEGSASDLRERLNKREVYRDLGLHSLEVNATDADNLDEVLGRGLLALGIRC
;
A
#
# COMPACT_ATOMS: atom_id res chain seq x y z
N MET A 1 21.43 -31.44 -31.49
CA MET A 1 21.05 -30.13 -32.07
C MET A 1 20.47 -29.33 -30.92
N SER A 2 21.30 -28.48 -30.31
CA SER A 2 21.08 -27.96 -28.96
C SER A 2 20.32 -26.63 -29.02
N GLN A 3 19.32 -26.51 -28.14
CA GLN A 3 18.36 -25.41 -27.99
C GLN A 3 19.05 -24.03 -27.96
N GLU A 4 18.72 -23.16 -28.91
CA GLU A 4 19.22 -21.77 -28.99
C GLU A 4 18.29 -20.72 -28.35
N ASP A 5 17.13 -21.09 -27.79
CA ASP A 5 16.07 -20.13 -27.42
C ASP A 5 16.07 -19.64 -25.95
N GLY A 6 17.15 -19.87 -25.19
CA GLY A 6 17.16 -19.65 -23.73
C GLY A 6 18.02 -18.51 -23.20
N LYS A 7 18.57 -17.61 -24.04
CA LYS A 7 19.55 -16.60 -23.59
C LYS A 7 18.98 -15.18 -23.57
N LEU A 8 19.23 -14.45 -22.48
CA LEU A 8 18.76 -13.08 -22.26
C LEU A 8 19.93 -12.10 -22.26
N SER A 9 19.75 -10.92 -22.86
CA SER A 9 20.70 -9.82 -22.67
C SER A 9 20.72 -9.39 -21.19
N THR A 10 21.80 -8.74 -20.74
CA THR A 10 21.86 -8.22 -19.35
C THR A 10 20.69 -7.27 -19.04
N THR A 11 20.25 -6.46 -20.01
CA THR A 11 19.06 -5.60 -19.88
C THR A 11 17.75 -6.40 -19.83
N ALA A 12 17.62 -7.47 -20.61
CA ALA A 12 16.44 -8.34 -20.57
C ALA A 12 16.38 -9.16 -19.28
N LEU A 13 17.53 -9.61 -18.78
CA LEU A 13 17.66 -10.29 -17.49
C LEU A 13 17.29 -9.36 -16.34
N ALA A 14 17.78 -8.12 -16.32
CA ALA A 14 17.39 -7.11 -15.35
C ALA A 14 15.87 -6.89 -15.32
N ARG A 15 15.23 -6.80 -16.50
CA ARG A 15 13.76 -6.69 -16.60
C ARG A 15 13.03 -7.94 -16.12
N LYS A 16 13.56 -9.14 -16.40
CA LYS A 16 12.97 -10.39 -15.93
C LYS A 16 13.00 -10.48 -14.40
N LEU A 17 14.09 -10.01 -13.79
CA LEU A 17 14.30 -10.01 -12.35
C LEU A 17 13.71 -8.79 -11.63
N ASP A 18 13.11 -7.84 -12.37
CA ASP A 18 12.61 -6.57 -11.81
C ASP A 18 13.67 -5.76 -11.03
N ILE A 19 14.94 -5.88 -11.44
CA ILE A 19 16.09 -5.18 -10.87
C ILE A 19 16.45 -3.99 -11.78
N PRO A 20 16.76 -2.80 -11.23
CA PRO A 20 17.31 -1.69 -12.01
C PRO A 20 18.52 -2.13 -12.83
N VAL A 21 18.49 -1.87 -14.14
CA VAL A 21 19.54 -2.30 -15.09
C VAL A 21 20.94 -1.92 -14.59
N GLN A 22 21.09 -0.69 -14.08
CA GLN A 22 22.37 -0.19 -13.56
C GLN A 22 22.88 -1.00 -12.36
N GLN A 23 21.98 -1.44 -11.48
CA GLN A 23 22.32 -2.26 -10.30
C GLN A 23 22.78 -3.66 -10.70
N LEU A 24 22.14 -4.27 -11.69
CA LEU A 24 22.60 -5.57 -12.21
C LEU A 24 23.99 -5.43 -12.85
N PHE A 25 24.23 -4.40 -13.66
CA PHE A 25 25.56 -4.15 -14.24
C PHE A 25 26.63 -3.89 -13.17
N ALA A 26 26.30 -3.13 -12.12
CA ALA A 26 27.21 -2.88 -11.00
C ALA A 26 27.55 -4.19 -10.28
N THR A 27 26.55 -5.02 -9.99
CA THR A 27 26.77 -6.28 -9.27
C THR A 27 27.60 -7.27 -10.08
N LEU A 28 27.28 -7.46 -11.37
CA LEU A 28 28.07 -8.32 -12.26
C LEU A 28 29.53 -7.83 -12.38
N ARG A 29 29.75 -6.51 -12.31
CA ARG A 29 31.10 -5.94 -12.28
C ARG A 29 31.80 -6.22 -10.95
N ASP A 30 31.12 -6.02 -9.82
CA ASP A 30 31.71 -6.12 -8.48
C ASP A 30 32.08 -7.57 -8.14
N TYR A 31 31.31 -8.54 -8.65
CA TYR A 31 31.66 -9.97 -8.58
C TYR A 31 32.69 -10.41 -9.64
N GLY A 32 33.11 -9.49 -10.52
CA GLY A 32 34.15 -9.72 -11.51
C GLY A 32 33.71 -10.61 -12.68
N TRP A 33 32.42 -10.62 -13.02
CA TRP A 33 31.90 -11.35 -14.18
C TRP A 33 32.04 -10.53 -15.46
N ILE A 34 31.92 -9.20 -15.34
CA ILE A 34 32.12 -8.25 -16.43
C ILE A 34 33.05 -7.12 -16.00
N ARG A 35 33.67 -6.46 -16.97
CA ARG A 35 34.50 -5.27 -16.76
C ARG A 35 34.21 -4.24 -17.83
N ARG A 36 34.22 -2.96 -17.46
CA ARG A 36 34.13 -1.88 -18.44
C ARG A 36 35.51 -1.63 -19.06
N SER A 37 35.60 -1.71 -20.39
CA SER A 37 36.79 -1.38 -21.18
C SER A 37 36.41 -0.31 -22.20
N GLY A 38 36.71 0.95 -21.89
CA GLY A 38 36.22 2.10 -22.64
C GLY A 38 34.69 2.19 -22.62
N ASP A 39 34.09 2.22 -23.81
CA ASP A 39 32.63 2.32 -23.99
C ASP A 39 31.91 0.97 -24.05
N THR A 40 32.63 -0.14 -23.84
CA THR A 40 32.05 -1.49 -23.96
C THR A 40 32.24 -2.33 -22.70
N TRP A 41 31.28 -3.21 -22.45
CA TRP A 41 31.36 -4.23 -21.40
C TRP A 41 32.02 -5.49 -21.95
N VAL A 42 33.06 -5.94 -21.25
CA VAL A 42 33.83 -7.13 -21.58
C VAL A 42 33.51 -8.22 -20.55
N LEU A 43 33.14 -9.38 -21.04
CA LEU A 43 32.94 -10.60 -20.26
C LEU A 43 34.30 -11.12 -19.77
N LEU A 44 34.40 -11.44 -18.48
CA LEU A 44 35.58 -12.00 -17.84
C LEU A 44 35.48 -13.53 -17.71
N PRO A 45 36.58 -14.25 -17.45
CA PRO A 45 36.56 -15.72 -17.31
C PRO A 45 35.56 -16.24 -16.26
N LYS A 46 35.35 -15.50 -15.17
CA LYS A 46 34.31 -15.83 -14.17
C LYS A 46 32.90 -15.73 -14.75
N GLY A 47 32.63 -14.70 -15.56
CA GLY A 47 31.33 -14.55 -16.23
C GLY A 47 31.10 -15.62 -17.30
N GLU A 48 32.15 -16.05 -18.00
CA GLU A 48 32.09 -17.19 -18.94
C GLU A 48 31.79 -18.51 -18.22
N PHE A 49 32.41 -18.73 -17.06
CA PHE A 49 32.15 -19.90 -16.21
C PHE A 49 30.68 -20.00 -15.79
N GLU A 50 30.05 -18.87 -15.49
CA GLU A 50 28.64 -18.76 -15.11
C GLU A 50 27.68 -18.76 -16.33
N GLY A 51 28.20 -19.11 -17.52
CA GLY A 51 27.42 -19.30 -18.74
C GLY A 51 27.22 -18.04 -19.59
N GLY A 52 27.85 -16.92 -19.22
CA GLY A 52 27.89 -15.71 -20.04
C GLY A 52 28.51 -15.99 -21.41
N THR A 53 27.89 -15.48 -22.47
CA THR A 53 28.42 -15.60 -23.84
C THR A 53 28.18 -14.32 -24.62
N TYR A 54 28.87 -14.15 -25.75
CA TYR A 54 28.63 -13.02 -26.64
C TYR A 54 27.61 -13.36 -27.72
N GLN A 55 26.74 -12.40 -28.01
CA GLN A 55 25.85 -12.43 -29.17
C GLN A 55 26.08 -11.18 -30.03
N ASN A 56 26.00 -11.35 -31.35
CA ASN A 56 26.17 -10.27 -32.31
C ASN A 56 24.80 -9.86 -32.86
N SER A 57 24.49 -8.57 -32.84
CA SER A 57 23.33 -7.99 -33.50
C SER A 57 23.74 -6.97 -34.55
N ARG A 58 23.04 -6.96 -35.69
CA ARG A 58 23.21 -5.95 -36.74
C ARG A 58 22.91 -4.52 -36.25
N ARG A 59 22.07 -4.36 -35.21
CA ARG A 59 21.62 -3.06 -34.70
C ARG A 59 22.42 -2.58 -33.49
N PHE A 60 22.91 -3.49 -32.64
CA PHE A 60 23.50 -3.15 -31.34
C PHE A 60 24.97 -3.60 -31.19
N GLY A 61 25.55 -4.20 -32.22
CA GLY A 61 26.91 -4.72 -32.16
C GLY A 61 27.01 -5.99 -31.29
N ARG A 62 28.20 -6.24 -30.75
CA ARG A 62 28.51 -7.38 -29.88
C ARG A 62 28.12 -7.06 -28.43
N TYR A 63 27.31 -7.91 -27.81
CA TYR A 63 26.85 -7.74 -26.42
C TYR A 63 26.84 -9.06 -25.66
N ILE A 64 26.76 -8.98 -24.33
CA ILE A 64 26.79 -10.13 -23.43
C ILE A 64 25.36 -10.64 -23.18
N VAL A 65 25.19 -11.95 -23.30
CA VAL A 65 23.96 -12.69 -23.00
C VAL A 65 24.21 -13.76 -21.96
N TRP A 66 23.19 -14.04 -21.17
CA TRP A 66 23.20 -14.93 -20.02
C TRP A 66 22.15 -16.03 -20.19
N PRO A 67 22.38 -17.24 -19.64
CA PRO A 67 21.37 -18.28 -19.62
C PRO A 67 20.19 -17.85 -18.75
N GLN A 68 18.97 -18.26 -19.11
CA GLN A 68 17.78 -17.95 -18.32
C GLN A 68 17.85 -18.50 -16.88
N THR A 69 18.51 -19.64 -16.67
CA THR A 69 18.69 -20.30 -15.37
C THR A 69 19.51 -19.48 -14.37
N LEU A 70 20.15 -18.39 -14.83
CA LEU A 70 20.91 -17.50 -13.98
C LEU A 70 20.00 -16.81 -12.95
N ASP A 71 18.70 -16.65 -13.22
CA ASP A 71 17.72 -16.11 -12.27
C ASP A 71 17.71 -16.79 -10.89
N HIS A 72 18.06 -18.07 -10.80
CA HIS A 72 18.15 -18.80 -9.53
C HIS A 72 19.56 -18.77 -8.89
N HIS A 73 20.51 -18.02 -9.48
CA HIS A 73 21.89 -18.00 -9.00
C HIS A 73 22.00 -17.26 -7.64
N PRO A 74 22.75 -17.77 -6.64
CA PRO A 74 22.83 -17.17 -5.30
C PRO A 74 23.25 -15.69 -5.28
N LEU A 75 24.09 -15.28 -6.22
CA LEU A 75 24.47 -13.87 -6.42
C LEU A 75 23.25 -12.99 -6.72
N LEU A 76 22.32 -13.46 -7.55
CA LEU A 76 21.14 -12.68 -7.94
C LEU A 76 20.08 -12.73 -6.84
N ALA A 77 19.95 -13.85 -6.12
CA ALA A 77 19.16 -13.93 -4.90
C ALA A 77 19.67 -12.94 -3.82
N ALA A 78 20.99 -12.73 -3.73
CA ALA A 78 21.58 -11.72 -2.84
C ALA A 78 21.33 -10.27 -3.32
N ILE A 79 21.06 -10.05 -4.63
CA ILE A 79 20.61 -8.73 -5.12
C ILE A 79 19.16 -8.50 -4.75
N GLU A 80 18.29 -9.50 -4.87
CA GLU A 80 16.89 -9.43 -4.43
C GLU A 80 16.81 -9.16 -2.92
N SER A 81 17.67 -9.81 -2.11
CA SER A 81 17.76 -9.52 -0.67
C SER A 81 18.28 -8.11 -0.35
N ASN A 82 19.10 -7.53 -1.24
CA ASN A 82 19.50 -6.12 -1.16
C ASN A 82 18.50 -5.16 -1.83
N GLN A 83 17.42 -5.66 -2.43
CA GLN A 83 16.42 -4.82 -3.08
C GLN A 83 15.55 -4.18 -2.01
N ARG A 84 15.64 -2.86 -1.92
CA ARG A 84 14.84 -2.10 -0.98
C ARG A 84 13.52 -1.71 -1.64
N ILE A 85 12.43 -1.93 -0.94
CA ILE A 85 11.07 -1.67 -1.41
C ILE A 85 10.48 -0.49 -0.64
N THR A 86 9.68 0.31 -1.33
CA THR A 86 8.88 1.39 -0.73
C THR A 86 7.48 0.87 -0.39
N ALA A 87 6.71 1.61 0.39
CA ALA A 87 5.28 1.36 0.56
C ALA A 87 4.51 1.34 -0.78
N ALA A 88 4.96 2.10 -1.80
CA ALA A 88 4.37 2.04 -3.13
C ALA A 88 4.66 0.71 -3.84
N SER A 89 5.87 0.17 -3.69
CA SER A 89 6.27 -1.15 -4.20
C SER A 89 5.54 -2.29 -3.49
N MET A 90 5.26 -2.14 -2.18
CA MET A 90 4.53 -3.14 -1.39
C MET A 90 3.10 -3.39 -1.88
N ARG A 91 2.50 -2.46 -2.64
CA ARG A 91 1.17 -2.63 -3.25
C ARG A 91 1.07 -3.85 -4.16
N ARG A 92 2.19 -4.33 -4.72
CA ARG A 92 2.22 -5.57 -5.50
C ARG A 92 1.77 -6.79 -4.68
N TYR A 93 2.06 -6.79 -3.38
CA TYR A 93 1.69 -7.85 -2.44
C TYR A 93 0.35 -7.57 -1.77
N TYR A 94 0.00 -6.29 -1.62
CA TYR A 94 -1.26 -5.84 -1.01
C TYR A 94 -2.05 -4.97 -2.00
N PRO A 95 -2.63 -5.54 -3.08
CA PRO A 95 -3.22 -4.78 -4.19
C PRO A 95 -4.43 -3.93 -3.78
N ARG A 96 -5.11 -4.31 -2.69
CA ARG A 96 -6.24 -3.57 -2.11
C ARG A 96 -5.82 -2.36 -1.30
N LEU A 97 -4.53 -2.19 -1.00
CA LEU A 97 -4.01 -1.06 -0.23
C LEU A 97 -3.28 -0.07 -1.13
N HIS A 98 -3.54 1.21 -0.89
CA HIS A 98 -2.77 2.31 -1.45
C HIS A 98 -1.49 2.55 -0.64
N ALA A 99 -0.49 3.17 -1.27
CA ALA A 99 0.80 3.45 -0.63
C ALA A 99 0.66 4.28 0.67
N ARG A 100 -0.31 5.20 0.71
CA ARG A 100 -0.60 6.01 1.91
C ARG A 100 -1.13 5.14 3.05
N GLN A 101 -2.04 4.22 2.76
CA GLN A 101 -2.58 3.27 3.75
C GLN A 101 -1.48 2.37 4.30
N ILE A 102 -0.63 1.82 3.42
CA ILE A 102 0.52 1.02 3.84
C ILE A 102 1.45 1.84 4.75
N ASN A 103 1.75 3.09 4.38
CA ASN A 103 2.59 3.93 5.22
C ASN A 103 1.97 4.21 6.59
N ARG A 104 0.66 4.48 6.65
CA ARG A 104 -0.05 4.68 7.92
C ARG A 104 -0.08 3.41 8.76
N ALA A 105 -0.25 2.24 8.15
CA ALA A 105 -0.19 0.95 8.85
C ALA A 105 1.21 0.67 9.42
N LEU A 106 2.27 0.92 8.65
CA LEU A 106 3.65 0.82 9.15
C LEU A 106 3.91 1.80 10.30
N ALA A 107 3.28 2.98 10.26
CA ALA A 107 3.39 3.96 11.33
C ALA A 107 2.63 3.57 12.59
N GLU A 108 1.46 2.97 12.43
CA GLU A 108 0.66 2.41 13.53
C GLU A 108 1.44 1.31 14.28
N MET A 109 2.16 0.45 13.55
CA MET A 109 3.09 -0.54 14.12
C MET A 109 4.35 0.09 14.76
N GLY A 110 4.50 1.41 14.72
CA GLY A 110 5.64 2.13 15.28
C GLY A 110 6.92 2.01 14.48
N LEU A 111 6.87 1.56 13.21
CA LEU A 111 8.04 1.37 12.35
C LEU A 111 8.51 2.68 11.70
N GLN A 112 7.59 3.63 11.52
CA GLN A 112 7.85 4.95 10.99
C GLN A 112 6.86 5.96 11.59
N HIS A 113 7.04 7.24 11.33
CA HIS A 113 6.07 8.27 11.70
C HIS A 113 6.06 9.39 10.66
N HIS A 114 4.96 10.15 10.60
CA HIS A 114 4.82 11.26 9.65
C HIS A 114 5.08 12.58 10.35
N SER A 115 5.95 13.42 9.77
CA SER A 115 6.25 14.77 10.23
C SER A 115 6.08 15.79 9.10
N ILE A 116 6.44 17.06 9.36
CA ILE A 116 6.47 18.09 8.33
C ILE A 116 7.50 17.81 7.22
N LEU A 117 8.49 16.95 7.49
CA LEU A 117 9.55 16.59 6.56
C LEU A 117 9.19 15.36 5.73
N GLY A 118 8.12 14.63 6.06
CA GLY A 118 7.70 13.40 5.38
C GLY A 118 7.66 12.19 6.32
N TRP A 119 7.99 11.01 5.80
CA TRP A 119 8.05 9.78 6.61
C TRP A 119 9.44 9.60 7.21
N GLU A 120 9.49 9.57 8.53
CA GLU A 120 10.72 9.43 9.30
C GLU A 120 10.77 8.09 10.03
N LEU A 121 11.96 7.50 10.03
CA LEU A 121 12.19 6.16 10.55
C LEU A 121 12.37 6.17 12.07
N THR A 122 11.69 5.26 12.77
CA THR A 122 11.83 5.07 14.22
C THR A 122 12.97 4.09 14.55
N ASP A 123 13.35 3.99 15.83
CA ASP A 123 14.34 3.01 16.28
C ASP A 123 13.87 1.56 16.04
N LEU A 124 12.57 1.29 16.23
CA LEU A 124 11.99 -0.01 15.91
C LEU A 124 12.07 -0.30 14.40
N GLY A 125 11.75 0.68 13.56
CA GLY A 125 11.91 0.56 12.11
C GLY A 125 13.35 0.30 11.69
N ARG A 126 14.33 0.97 12.31
CA ARG A 126 15.77 0.71 12.08
C ARG A 126 16.13 -0.73 12.46
N SER A 127 15.60 -1.24 13.57
CA SER A 127 15.87 -2.62 14.00
C SER A 127 15.33 -3.67 13.02
N MET A 128 14.31 -3.32 12.23
CA MET A 128 13.75 -4.14 11.14
C MET A 128 14.41 -3.86 9.77
N GLY A 129 15.54 -3.15 9.74
CA GLY A 129 16.31 -2.90 8.53
C GLY A 129 15.80 -1.76 7.65
N GLY A 130 14.81 -0.98 8.11
CA GLY A 130 14.38 0.23 7.43
C GLY A 130 15.53 1.22 7.28
N GLN A 131 15.55 2.00 6.20
CA GLN A 131 16.41 3.19 6.11
C GLN A 131 15.62 4.35 5.52
N GLN A 132 15.94 5.54 6.01
CA GLN A 132 15.34 6.80 5.60
C GLN A 132 16.17 7.41 4.47
N GLU A 133 15.48 7.90 3.45
CA GLU A 133 16.05 8.59 2.29
C GLU A 133 15.33 9.93 2.09
N GLU A 134 15.96 10.85 1.36
CA GLU A 134 15.39 12.13 0.99
C GLU A 134 15.12 12.14 -0.52
N SER A 135 13.92 12.52 -0.92
CA SER A 135 13.56 12.65 -2.33
C SER A 135 14.29 13.84 -2.95
N GLU A 136 15.15 13.59 -3.94
CA GLU A 136 15.84 14.65 -4.69
C GLU A 136 14.86 15.65 -5.35
N SER A 137 13.65 15.19 -5.65
CA SER A 137 12.62 16.00 -6.34
C SER A 137 11.83 16.92 -5.41
N SER A 138 11.58 16.49 -4.17
CA SER A 138 10.65 17.17 -3.25
C SER A 138 11.30 17.59 -1.93
N GLY A 139 12.51 17.12 -1.63
CA GLY A 139 13.16 17.27 -0.32
C GLY A 139 12.46 16.51 0.82
N ALA A 140 11.42 15.73 0.51
CA ALA A 140 10.65 15.01 1.51
C ALA A 140 11.34 13.70 1.88
N PHE A 141 11.35 13.37 3.17
CA PHE A 141 11.80 12.10 3.68
C PHE A 141 10.81 10.98 3.37
N TYR A 142 11.36 9.82 3.02
CA TYR A 142 10.63 8.58 2.88
C TYR A 142 11.45 7.42 3.43
N VAL A 143 10.76 6.31 3.71
CA VAL A 143 11.38 5.10 4.24
C VAL A 143 11.28 3.98 3.23
N THR A 144 12.36 3.22 3.13
CA THR A 144 12.46 1.99 2.34
C THR A 144 12.88 0.84 3.22
N TRP A 145 12.41 -0.34 2.86
CA TRP A 145 12.52 -1.55 3.65
C TRP A 145 13.25 -2.64 2.88
N PRO A 146 13.94 -3.58 3.54
CA PRO A 146 14.36 -4.82 2.89
C PRO A 146 13.15 -5.55 2.30
N HIS A 147 13.34 -6.30 1.23
CA HIS A 147 12.25 -7.04 0.58
C HIS A 147 11.52 -7.95 1.58
N GLU A 148 12.27 -8.60 2.46
CA GLU A 148 11.84 -9.60 3.44
C GLU A 148 10.86 -9.05 4.48
N ILE A 149 10.69 -7.73 4.57
CA ILE A 149 9.70 -7.12 5.48
C ILE A 149 8.28 -7.60 5.16
N ILE A 150 7.99 -7.97 3.91
CA ILE A 150 6.67 -8.47 3.50
C ILE A 150 6.40 -9.87 4.05
N ASP A 151 7.46 -10.63 4.34
CA ASP A 151 7.41 -11.97 4.91
C ASP A 151 7.46 -11.93 6.44
N HIS A 152 7.75 -10.76 7.03
CA HIS A 152 7.75 -10.61 8.48
C HIS A 152 6.34 -10.88 9.04
N PRO A 153 6.16 -11.84 9.95
CA PRO A 153 4.86 -12.40 10.29
C PRO A 153 3.88 -11.36 10.85
N VAL A 154 4.39 -10.38 11.60
CA VAL A 154 3.56 -9.29 12.14
C VAL A 154 3.13 -8.32 11.04
N VAL A 155 4.05 -7.90 10.18
CA VAL A 155 3.76 -6.94 9.10
C VAL A 155 2.79 -7.55 8.11
N HIS A 156 3.05 -8.80 7.73
CA HIS A 156 2.17 -9.55 6.83
C HIS A 156 0.76 -9.71 7.41
N ARG A 157 0.65 -10.07 8.70
CA ARG A 157 -0.64 -10.21 9.37
C ARG A 157 -1.41 -8.90 9.41
N GLU A 158 -0.80 -7.79 9.81
CA GLU A 158 -1.51 -6.52 9.94
C GLU A 158 -1.92 -5.94 8.59
N LEU A 159 -1.05 -5.99 7.57
CA LEU A 159 -1.40 -5.53 6.22
C LEU A 159 -2.45 -6.43 5.55
N THR A 160 -2.39 -7.74 5.77
CA THR A 160 -3.42 -8.67 5.28
C THR A 160 -4.76 -8.41 5.97
N ARG A 161 -4.78 -8.21 7.30
CA ARG A 161 -6.02 -7.87 8.04
C ARG A 161 -6.70 -6.61 7.47
N GLN A 162 -5.94 -5.56 7.18
CA GLN A 162 -6.49 -4.33 6.58
C GLN A 162 -6.96 -4.55 5.15
N SER A 163 -6.25 -5.38 4.38
CA SER A 163 -6.63 -5.77 3.02
C SER A 163 -7.97 -6.53 3.03
N ASP A 164 -8.15 -7.47 3.96
CA ASP A 164 -9.34 -8.33 4.06
C ASP A 164 -10.60 -7.58 4.52
N GLN A 165 -10.45 -6.44 5.20
CA GLN A 165 -11.57 -5.57 5.56
C GLN A 165 -12.19 -4.83 4.35
N ILE A 166 -11.54 -4.87 3.18
CA ILE A 166 -12.06 -4.28 1.95
C ILE A 166 -12.82 -5.38 1.20
N PRO A 167 -14.16 -5.25 1.03
CA PRO A 167 -14.98 -6.25 0.34
C PRO A 167 -14.47 -6.50 -1.08
N THR A 168 -14.41 -7.77 -1.48
CA THR A 168 -14.16 -8.13 -2.87
C THR A 168 -15.48 -8.02 -3.65
N PRO A 169 -15.55 -7.27 -4.76
CA PRO A 169 -16.54 -7.56 -5.78
C PRO A 169 -16.08 -8.86 -6.47
N GLU A 170 -16.43 -10.03 -5.93
CA GLU A 170 -16.23 -11.26 -6.69
C GLU A 170 -17.17 -11.23 -7.90
N PRO A 171 -16.66 -11.38 -9.14
CA PRO A 171 -17.52 -11.89 -10.21
C PRO A 171 -17.83 -13.32 -9.81
N GLY A 172 -19.00 -13.54 -9.19
CA GLY A 172 -19.48 -14.88 -8.92
C GLY A 172 -19.43 -15.67 -10.21
N ASP A 173 -18.61 -16.72 -10.26
CA ASP A 173 -18.66 -17.68 -11.34
C ASP A 173 -20.02 -18.38 -11.24
N PRO A 174 -20.94 -18.19 -12.20
CA PRO A 174 -22.25 -18.82 -12.15
C PRO A 174 -22.17 -20.36 -12.28
N SER A 175 -20.98 -20.92 -12.53
CA SER A 175 -20.73 -22.36 -12.61
C SER A 175 -20.07 -22.97 -11.36
N ALA A 176 -19.71 -22.15 -10.35
CA ALA A 176 -19.24 -22.67 -9.08
C ALA A 176 -20.43 -23.17 -8.26
N GLU A 177 -20.45 -24.47 -7.92
CA GLU A 177 -21.45 -25.03 -7.00
C GLU A 177 -21.39 -24.24 -5.69
N PRO A 178 -22.54 -23.77 -5.16
CA PRO A 178 -22.58 -23.08 -3.88
C PRO A 178 -22.03 -24.03 -2.82
N ASP A 179 -20.93 -23.64 -2.18
CA ASP A 179 -20.33 -24.41 -1.11
C ASP A 179 -21.35 -24.54 0.04
N LEU A 180 -21.97 -25.71 0.14
CA LEU A 180 -22.95 -26.07 1.18
C LEU A 180 -22.35 -26.04 2.59
N PHE A 181 -21.03 -25.88 2.73
CA PHE A 181 -20.31 -25.68 3.99
C PHE A 181 -19.74 -24.26 4.15
N ALA A 182 -19.92 -23.36 3.17
CA ALA A 182 -19.64 -21.95 3.35
C ALA A 182 -20.70 -21.37 4.27
N ASN A 183 -20.36 -21.29 5.57
CA ASN A 183 -21.16 -20.70 6.62
C ASN A 183 -21.96 -19.49 6.11
N THR A 184 -23.27 -19.68 6.04
CA THR A 184 -24.28 -18.75 5.54
C THR A 184 -24.53 -17.59 6.52
N GLU A 185 -23.48 -17.13 7.21
CA GLU A 185 -23.48 -15.99 8.12
C GLU A 185 -22.04 -15.43 8.22
N LYS A 186 -21.44 -14.95 7.12
CA LYS A 186 -20.35 -13.96 7.27
C LYS A 186 -21.00 -12.64 7.74
N GLN A 187 -21.41 -12.61 9.01
CA GLN A 187 -21.52 -11.33 9.72
C GLN A 187 -20.12 -10.74 9.66
N LEU A 188 -19.91 -9.77 8.77
CA LEU A 188 -18.72 -8.94 8.78
C LEU A 188 -18.68 -8.29 10.16
N ASN A 189 -17.85 -8.81 11.04
CA ASN A 189 -17.56 -8.13 12.29
C ASN A 189 -17.00 -6.76 11.91
N CYS A 190 -17.75 -5.72 12.28
CA CYS A 190 -17.36 -4.34 12.04
C CYS A 190 -16.50 -3.84 13.20
N ASP A 191 -15.43 -4.59 13.50
CA ASP A 191 -14.45 -4.21 14.51
C ASP A 191 -13.44 -3.20 13.93
N GLY A 192 -13.46 -2.00 14.50
CA GLY A 192 -12.42 -1.01 14.25
C GLY A 192 -11.08 -1.48 14.79
N ILE A 193 -9.99 -1.10 14.12
CA ILE A 193 -8.62 -1.37 14.57
C ILE A 193 -8.35 -0.70 15.93
N ASP A 194 -9.02 0.42 16.19
CA ASP A 194 -8.98 1.18 17.45
C ASP A 194 -9.85 0.58 18.57
N GLY A 195 -10.60 -0.48 18.29
CA GLY A 195 -11.46 -1.17 19.25
C GLY A 195 -12.94 -0.75 19.24
N HIS A 196 -13.37 0.15 18.35
CA HIS A 196 -14.80 0.45 18.21
C HIS A 196 -15.58 -0.73 17.61
N LEU A 197 -16.80 -0.96 18.11
CA LEU A 197 -17.77 -1.88 17.51
C LEU A 197 -18.78 -1.09 16.70
N LEU A 198 -18.73 -1.24 15.38
CA LEU A 198 -19.43 -0.39 14.43
C LEU A 198 -20.63 -1.11 13.83
N GLN A 199 -21.57 -0.36 13.26
CA GLN A 199 -22.81 -0.93 12.74
C GLN A 199 -22.67 -1.41 11.30
N THR A 200 -21.87 -0.71 10.50
CA THR A 200 -21.77 -0.99 9.06
C THR A 200 -20.32 -1.09 8.59
N PRO A 201 -20.07 -1.79 7.46
CA PRO A 201 -18.75 -1.83 6.85
C PRO A 201 -18.21 -0.45 6.46
N LEU A 202 -19.07 0.48 6.02
CA LEU A 202 -18.67 1.85 5.72
C LEU A 202 -18.16 2.57 6.97
N GLN A 203 -18.90 2.47 8.08
CA GLN A 203 -18.47 3.03 9.36
C GLN A 203 -17.13 2.45 9.80
N MET A 204 -16.92 1.13 9.67
CA MET A 204 -15.63 0.48 9.91
C MET A 204 -14.49 1.07 9.10
N ARG A 205 -14.69 1.24 7.79
CA ARG A 205 -13.67 1.83 6.92
C ARG A 205 -13.35 3.27 7.29
N VAL A 206 -14.36 4.07 7.62
CA VAL A 206 -14.18 5.47 8.06
C VAL A 206 -13.46 5.53 9.41
N CYS A 207 -13.85 4.68 10.38
CA CYS A 207 -13.20 4.58 11.69
C CYS A 207 -11.72 4.22 11.56
N ASN A 208 -11.41 3.17 10.78
CA ASN A 208 -10.05 2.74 10.52
C ASN A 208 -9.23 3.84 9.82
N TRP A 209 -9.85 4.56 8.87
CA TRP A 209 -9.20 5.69 8.20
C TRP A 209 -8.86 6.82 9.19
N LEU A 210 -9.80 7.20 10.06
CA LEU A 210 -9.60 8.24 11.08
C LEU A 210 -8.49 7.85 12.07
N TYR A 211 -8.51 6.59 12.54
CA TYR A 211 -7.49 6.05 13.42
C TYR A 211 -6.10 6.04 12.78
N LEU A 212 -5.97 5.50 11.57
CA LEU A 212 -4.70 5.43 10.83
C LEU A 212 -4.19 6.82 10.42
N ALA A 213 -5.09 7.80 10.27
CA ALA A 213 -4.75 9.21 10.09
C ALA A 213 -4.35 9.91 11.41
N GLN A 214 -4.33 9.19 12.53
CA GLN A 214 -4.02 9.70 13.87
C GLN A 214 -4.96 10.84 14.32
N LEU A 215 -6.22 10.79 13.87
CA LEU A 215 -7.25 11.75 14.25
C LEU A 215 -8.02 11.20 15.45
N ALA A 216 -7.96 11.94 16.56
CA ALA A 216 -8.83 11.69 17.70
C ALA A 216 -10.29 11.84 17.26
N HIS A 217 -11.09 10.80 17.48
CA HIS A 217 -12.49 10.78 17.09
C HIS A 217 -13.33 10.00 18.11
N ALA A 218 -14.61 10.34 18.19
CA ALA A 218 -15.61 9.66 18.99
C ALA A 218 -16.64 8.99 18.08
N TYR A 219 -17.08 7.78 18.44
CA TYR A 219 -18.17 7.08 17.76
C TYR A 219 -19.52 7.38 18.42
N ARG A 220 -20.57 7.56 17.60
CA ARG A 220 -21.95 7.86 18.03
C ARG A 220 -22.03 9.06 18.98
N ARG A 221 -21.60 10.22 18.51
CA ARG A 221 -21.64 11.46 19.31
C ARG A 221 -23.00 12.15 19.18
N ALA A 222 -23.65 12.38 20.32
CA ALA A 222 -24.89 13.15 20.35
C ALA A 222 -24.68 14.59 19.85
N LEU A 223 -25.61 15.05 19.01
CA LEU A 223 -25.66 16.44 18.56
C LEU A 223 -26.04 17.36 19.72
N PRO A 224 -25.63 18.64 19.71
CA PRO A 224 -25.91 19.59 20.78
C PRO A 224 -27.34 20.15 20.68
N ILE A 225 -28.34 19.25 20.66
CA ILE A 225 -29.78 19.54 20.66
C ILE A 225 -30.49 18.76 21.78
N GLU A 226 -31.76 19.08 22.05
CA GLU A 226 -32.55 18.38 23.08
C GLU A 226 -32.91 16.96 22.64
N GLU A 227 -33.16 16.75 21.35
CA GLU A 227 -33.43 15.45 20.78
C GLU A 227 -32.18 14.57 20.76
N LEU A 228 -32.33 13.29 21.07
CA LEU A 228 -31.21 12.36 21.12
C LEU A 228 -30.83 11.86 19.71
N VAL A 229 -30.27 12.76 18.90
CA VAL A 229 -29.73 12.48 17.56
C VAL A 229 -28.21 12.33 17.65
N HIS A 230 -27.65 11.34 16.96
CA HIS A 230 -26.22 11.06 16.98
C HIS A 230 -25.62 11.18 15.59
N ALA A 231 -24.45 11.82 15.49
CA ALA A 231 -23.56 11.65 14.34
C ALA A 231 -22.78 10.33 14.48
N ASP A 232 -22.39 9.73 13.37
CA ASP A 232 -21.62 8.48 13.39
C ASP A 232 -20.23 8.71 13.99
N PHE A 233 -19.54 9.77 13.55
CA PHE A 233 -18.26 10.17 14.14
C PHE A 233 -18.23 11.66 14.48
N TYR A 234 -17.41 12.00 15.46
CA TYR A 234 -17.10 13.38 15.82
C TYR A 234 -15.61 13.55 16.04
N LEU A 235 -15.04 14.57 15.41
CA LEU A 235 -13.66 14.98 15.56
C LEU A 235 -13.61 16.23 16.45
N PRO A 236 -13.07 16.13 17.68
CA PRO A 236 -12.89 17.28 18.56
C PRO A 236 -11.97 18.34 17.93
N ALA A 237 -11.00 17.89 17.12
CA ALA A 237 -10.23 18.78 16.27
C ALA A 237 -11.17 19.39 15.21
N GLY A 238 -11.48 20.68 15.33
CA GLY A 238 -12.31 21.41 14.38
C GLY A 238 -13.82 21.27 14.55
N ASN A 239 -14.29 20.55 15.59
CA ASN A 239 -15.70 20.33 15.90
C ASN A 239 -16.49 19.77 14.70
N VAL A 240 -15.94 18.73 14.06
CA VAL A 240 -16.50 18.17 12.82
C VAL A 240 -17.30 16.92 13.10
N TYR A 241 -18.54 16.88 12.64
CA TYR A 241 -19.40 15.71 12.66
C TYR A 241 -19.31 14.98 11.32
N ILE A 242 -19.33 13.65 11.33
CA ILE A 242 -19.28 12.83 10.12
C ILE A 242 -20.42 11.82 10.15
N ASP A 243 -21.19 11.74 9.07
CA ASP A 243 -22.25 10.75 8.88
C ASP A 243 -21.96 9.85 7.67
N CYS A 244 -22.19 8.56 7.83
CA CYS A 244 -21.97 7.50 6.84
C CYS A 244 -23.31 7.00 6.30
N TRP A 245 -23.47 7.01 4.98
CA TRP A 245 -24.71 6.63 4.31
C TRP A 245 -24.50 5.45 3.36
N GLU A 246 -25.19 4.33 3.61
CA GLU A 246 -25.16 3.14 2.75
C GLU A 246 -25.96 3.35 1.45
N GLU A 247 -25.72 2.50 0.42
CA GLU A 247 -26.38 2.61 -0.89
C GLU A 247 -27.90 2.31 -0.84
N GLU A 248 -28.34 1.39 0.02
CA GLU A 248 -29.75 1.02 0.17
C GLU A 248 -30.42 1.83 1.29
N GLY A 249 -30.64 3.13 1.04
CA GLY A 249 -31.35 4.00 1.98
C GLY A 249 -32.85 3.70 2.01
N SER A 250 -33.36 3.26 3.16
CA SER A 250 -34.79 3.24 3.44
C SER A 250 -35.37 4.66 3.46
N ALA A 251 -36.70 4.80 3.34
CA ALA A 251 -37.36 6.09 3.51
C ALA A 251 -37.06 6.74 4.88
N SER A 252 -36.73 5.92 5.89
CA SER A 252 -36.30 6.37 7.22
C SER A 252 -34.92 7.04 7.16
N ASP A 253 -33.97 6.45 6.45
CA ASP A 253 -32.59 6.96 6.35
C ASP A 253 -32.54 8.29 5.63
N LEU A 254 -33.36 8.44 4.57
CA LEU A 254 -33.50 9.73 3.89
C LEU A 254 -34.06 10.81 4.82
N ARG A 255 -35.05 10.46 5.65
CA ARG A 255 -35.62 11.39 6.62
C ARG A 255 -34.60 11.77 7.69
N GLU A 256 -33.83 10.81 8.19
CA GLU A 256 -32.76 11.06 9.16
C GLU A 256 -31.67 11.97 8.57
N ARG A 257 -31.23 11.69 7.34
CA ARG A 257 -30.26 12.50 6.62
C ARG A 257 -30.71 13.95 6.45
N LEU A 258 -31.96 14.16 6.03
CA LEU A 258 -32.53 15.50 5.88
C LEU A 258 -32.62 16.23 7.23
N ASN A 259 -33.05 15.52 8.29
CA ASN A 259 -33.13 16.08 9.64
C ASN A 259 -31.75 16.50 10.16
N LYS A 260 -30.73 15.63 10.03
CA LYS A 260 -29.35 15.96 10.45
C LYS A 260 -28.79 17.16 9.69
N ARG A 261 -28.99 17.23 8.36
CA ARG A 261 -28.56 18.38 7.53
C ARG A 261 -29.18 19.69 8.00
N GLU A 262 -30.45 19.68 8.35
CA GLU A 262 -31.14 20.85 8.89
C GLU A 262 -30.56 21.28 10.23
N VAL A 263 -30.36 20.33 11.15
CA VAL A 263 -29.72 20.59 12.46
C VAL A 263 -28.32 21.19 12.29
N TYR A 264 -27.48 20.60 11.42
CA TYR A 264 -26.12 21.12 11.19
C TYR A 264 -26.13 22.53 10.63
N ARG A 265 -27.02 22.81 9.67
CA ARG A 265 -27.16 24.13 9.06
C ARG A 265 -27.63 25.17 10.08
N ASP A 266 -28.67 24.86 10.83
CA ASP A 266 -29.33 25.80 11.72
C ASP A 266 -28.44 26.17 12.92
N LEU A 267 -27.60 25.22 13.37
CA LEU A 267 -26.62 25.44 14.43
C LEU A 267 -25.23 25.87 13.93
N GLY A 268 -25.00 25.91 12.62
CA GLY A 268 -23.70 26.25 12.03
C GLY A 268 -22.58 25.26 12.37
N LEU A 269 -22.91 23.97 12.50
CA LEU A 269 -21.95 22.91 12.82
C LEU A 269 -21.21 22.46 11.57
N HIS A 270 -19.92 22.14 11.70
CA HIS A 270 -19.17 21.54 10.61
C HIS A 270 -19.55 20.07 10.46
N SER A 271 -20.01 19.68 9.27
CA SER A 271 -20.41 18.30 8.97
C SER A 271 -19.80 17.81 7.66
N LEU A 272 -19.41 16.52 7.62
CA LEU A 272 -19.04 15.80 6.41
C LEU A 272 -19.96 14.59 6.23
N GLU A 273 -20.26 14.26 4.98
CA GLU A 273 -21.03 13.05 4.65
C GLU A 273 -20.18 12.13 3.79
N VAL A 274 -20.18 10.85 4.12
CA VAL A 274 -19.51 9.80 3.35
C VAL A 274 -20.57 8.83 2.85
N ASN A 275 -20.65 8.61 1.54
CA ASN A 275 -21.57 7.64 0.95
C ASN A 275 -20.83 6.33 0.65
N ALA A 276 -21.55 5.21 0.55
CA ALA A 276 -20.95 3.91 0.23
C ALA A 276 -20.18 3.91 -1.11
N THR A 277 -20.61 4.70 -2.10
CA THR A 277 -19.90 4.89 -3.38
C THR A 277 -18.50 5.49 -3.21
N ASP A 278 -18.26 6.20 -2.11
CA ASP A 278 -17.01 6.88 -1.81
C ASP A 278 -16.06 6.05 -0.94
N ALA A 279 -16.47 4.84 -0.54
CA ALA A 279 -15.74 4.00 0.41
C ALA A 279 -14.31 3.67 -0.04
N ASP A 280 -14.07 3.56 -1.34
CA ASP A 280 -12.75 3.29 -1.92
C ASP A 280 -11.87 4.55 -2.07
N ASN A 281 -12.47 5.74 -1.96
CA ASN A 281 -11.81 7.04 -2.16
C ASN A 281 -11.82 7.90 -0.88
N LEU A 282 -11.82 7.28 0.30
CA LEU A 282 -11.84 8.00 1.58
C LEU A 282 -10.69 9.01 1.73
N ASP A 283 -9.52 8.71 1.17
CA ASP A 283 -8.39 9.64 1.15
C ASP A 283 -8.69 10.95 0.42
N GLU A 284 -9.54 10.91 -0.61
CA GLU A 284 -9.97 12.11 -1.33
C GLU A 284 -11.13 12.80 -0.61
N VAL A 285 -12.16 12.04 -0.21
CA VAL A 285 -13.37 12.60 0.41
C VAL A 285 -13.09 13.18 1.78
N LEU A 286 -12.54 12.37 2.69
CA LEU A 286 -12.23 12.82 4.05
C LEU A 286 -11.00 13.73 4.04
N GLY A 287 -9.95 13.39 3.30
CA GLY A 287 -8.74 14.20 3.23
C GLY A 287 -9.00 15.63 2.74
N ARG A 288 -9.76 15.79 1.65
CA ARG A 288 -10.13 17.11 1.12
C ARG A 288 -11.15 17.82 2.01
N GLY A 289 -12.15 17.10 2.51
CA GLY A 289 -13.19 17.66 3.38
C GLY A 289 -12.60 18.23 4.67
N LEU A 290 -11.73 17.48 5.33
CA LEU A 290 -11.04 17.89 6.55
C LEU A 290 -10.07 19.05 6.28
N LEU A 291 -9.35 19.03 5.16
CA LEU A 291 -8.46 20.13 4.77
C LEU A 291 -9.22 21.45 4.57
N ALA A 292 -10.42 21.40 3.97
CA ALA A 292 -11.27 22.58 3.81
C ALA A 292 -11.73 23.17 5.16
N LEU A 293 -11.77 22.34 6.20
CA LEU A 293 -12.07 22.72 7.59
C LEU A 293 -10.80 23.03 8.41
N GLY A 294 -9.63 23.08 7.77
CA GLY A 294 -8.36 23.44 8.40
C GLY A 294 -7.65 22.29 9.13
N ILE A 295 -8.14 21.06 8.99
CA ILE A 295 -7.56 19.87 9.63
C ILE A 295 -6.62 19.18 8.64
N ARG A 296 -5.36 18.97 9.04
CA ARG A 296 -4.35 18.27 8.22
C ARG A 296 -4.15 16.85 8.73
N CYS A 297 -4.08 15.89 7.81
CA CYS A 297 -3.98 14.45 8.07
C CYS A 297 -3.20 13.73 6.95
#